data_AF-A0A6I0KEC2-F1
#
_entry.id   AF-A0A6I0KEC2-F1
#
_cell.length_a   1.000
_cell.length_b   1.000
_cell.length_c   1.000
_cell.angle_alpha   90.00
_cell.angle_beta   90.00
_cell.angle_gamma   90.00
#
_symmetry.space_group_name_H-M   'P 1'
#
loop_
_entity.id
_entity.type
_entity.pdbx_description
1 polymer ?
#
loop_
_entity_poly.entity_id
_entity_poly.type
_entity_poly.pdbx_seq_one_letter_code
_entity_poly.pdbx_strand_id
1 'polypeptide(L)'
;DYKHRINEQPGNLLIQVNGKIPNHNWIQRMYMVTFRLKQNVDVAVFEKRFKAEVVPQLNVGNFYFTKLGRFADIRRQYENESGVTNTLRLQYSLAGFALLCVFLGMVGTFWIRCNARRQDIGLMRSMGATRKGICNQFLTEAWLLVTVAFVVSLPLTIHRVYASGFANPTMDGNPDYWQNQPYTHFFIVSLLTYVVLLIIALLGTYAPVTRAAKILPAEALRDE
;
A
#
# COMPACT_ATOMS: atom_id res chain seq x y z
N ASP A 1 6.21 -35.23 1.94
CA ASP A 1 6.41 -35.09 0.49
C ASP A 1 5.61 -33.89 -0.07
N TYR A 2 5.83 -32.67 0.45
CA TYR A 2 4.97 -31.50 0.18
C TYR A 2 5.74 -30.31 -0.44
N LYS A 3 6.75 -30.60 -1.28
CA LYS A 3 7.74 -29.59 -1.72
C LYS A 3 7.35 -28.75 -2.95
N HIS A 4 6.15 -28.90 -3.50
CA HIS A 4 5.79 -28.25 -4.78
C HIS A 4 4.35 -27.68 -4.85
N ARG A 5 3.89 -26.96 -3.82
CA ARG A 5 2.82 -25.96 -4.02
C ARG A 5 3.43 -24.71 -4.62
N ILE A 6 3.68 -24.80 -5.93
CA ILE A 6 3.95 -23.67 -6.80
C ILE A 6 2.76 -22.73 -6.66
N ASN A 7 2.97 -21.52 -6.14
CA ASN A 7 1.98 -20.43 -6.07
C ASN A 7 1.67 -19.83 -7.46
N GLU A 8 1.69 -20.66 -8.50
CA GLU A 8 0.98 -20.42 -9.75
C GLU A 8 -0.42 -21.03 -9.55
N GLN A 9 -1.36 -20.17 -9.19
CA GLN A 9 -2.80 -20.45 -9.07
C GLN A 9 -3.35 -21.35 -10.20
N PRO A 10 -4.45 -22.09 -9.94
CA PRO A 10 -4.81 -23.30 -10.66
C PRO A 10 -5.24 -23.02 -12.11
N GLY A 11 -4.35 -23.31 -13.05
CA GLY A 11 -4.68 -23.55 -14.45
C GLY A 11 -5.20 -22.35 -15.25
N ASN A 12 -4.90 -22.31 -16.54
CA ASN A 12 -5.35 -21.21 -17.40
C ASN A 12 -6.86 -21.22 -17.63
N LEU A 13 -7.55 -22.34 -17.36
CA LEU A 13 -8.96 -22.53 -17.68
C LEU A 13 -9.78 -23.08 -16.50
N LEU A 14 -11.01 -22.60 -16.41
CA LEU A 14 -11.99 -22.97 -15.41
C LEU A 14 -13.32 -23.33 -16.10
N ILE A 15 -13.86 -24.48 -15.71
CA ILE A 15 -15.15 -25.00 -16.15
C ILE A 15 -16.12 -24.93 -14.99
N GLN A 16 -17.29 -24.38 -15.26
CA GLN A 16 -18.40 -24.33 -14.33
C GLN A 16 -19.55 -25.17 -14.90
N VAL A 17 -19.90 -26.23 -14.17
CA VAL A 17 -21.00 -27.14 -14.48
C VAL A 17 -22.05 -26.97 -13.38
N ASN A 18 -23.32 -26.88 -13.76
CA ASN A 18 -24.41 -26.77 -12.81
C ASN A 18 -25.29 -28.02 -12.87
N GLY A 19 -25.70 -28.51 -11.71
CA GLY A 19 -26.58 -29.66 -11.56
C GLY A 19 -27.98 -29.23 -11.11
N LYS A 20 -29.02 -29.70 -11.80
CA LYS A 20 -30.44 -29.57 -11.38
C LYS A 20 -30.96 -30.91 -10.89
N ILE A 21 -31.44 -30.97 -9.65
CA ILE A 21 -32.06 -32.19 -9.11
C ILE A 21 -33.56 -32.15 -9.43
N PRO A 22 -34.12 -33.16 -10.12
CA PRO A 22 -35.57 -33.29 -10.34
C PRO A 22 -36.32 -33.23 -9.00
N ASN A 23 -37.45 -32.52 -8.96
CA ASN A 23 -38.24 -32.19 -7.75
C ASN A 23 -37.66 -31.16 -6.76
N HIS A 24 -36.46 -30.62 -6.99
CA HIS A 24 -35.89 -29.56 -6.15
C HIS A 24 -35.29 -28.42 -6.98
N ASN A 25 -36.15 -27.57 -7.57
CA ASN A 25 -35.74 -26.44 -8.42
C ASN A 25 -34.87 -25.38 -7.71
N TRP A 26 -34.86 -25.39 -6.38
CA TRP A 26 -34.09 -24.48 -5.53
C TRP A 26 -32.71 -25.04 -5.13
N ILE A 27 -32.42 -26.31 -5.38
CA ILE A 27 -31.11 -26.92 -5.14
C ILE A 27 -30.34 -26.95 -6.46
N GLN A 28 -29.57 -25.90 -6.72
CA GLN A 28 -28.56 -25.90 -7.78
C GLN A 28 -27.20 -26.17 -7.16
N ARG A 29 -26.55 -27.27 -7.58
CA ARG A 29 -25.18 -27.55 -7.17
C ARG A 29 -24.23 -27.15 -8.29
N MET A 30 -23.40 -26.16 -7.98
CA MET A 30 -22.34 -25.68 -8.85
C MET A 30 -21.07 -26.48 -8.60
N TYR A 31 -20.57 -27.15 -9.63
CA TYR A 31 -19.29 -27.83 -9.63
C TYR A 31 -18.32 -27.05 -10.49
N MET A 32 -17.15 -26.77 -9.93
CA MET A 32 -16.08 -26.04 -10.60
C MET A 32 -14.89 -26.95 -10.79
N VAL A 33 -14.42 -27.08 -12.03
CA VAL A 33 -13.26 -27.90 -12.40
C VAL A 33 -12.24 -27.00 -13.08
N THR A 34 -10.99 -27.04 -12.61
CA THR A 34 -9.89 -26.22 -13.14
C THR A 34 -8.87 -27.09 -13.86
N PHE A 35 -8.35 -26.60 -14.98
CA PHE A 35 -7.40 -27.33 -15.82
C PHE A 35 -6.16 -26.47 -16.10
N ARG A 36 -4.98 -27.07 -15.91
CA ARG A 36 -3.72 -26.45 -16.34
C ARG A 36 -3.34 -26.94 -17.73
N LEU A 37 -3.29 -26.02 -18.68
CA LEU A 37 -2.80 -26.29 -20.03
C LEU A 37 -1.27 -26.47 -20.01
N LYS A 38 -0.74 -27.32 -20.92
CA LYS A 38 0.71 -27.44 -21.15
C LYS A 38 1.24 -26.14 -21.79
N GLN A 39 2.52 -25.83 -21.56
CA GLN A 39 3.14 -24.54 -21.92
C GLN A 39 3.07 -24.18 -23.42
N ASN A 40 2.94 -25.15 -24.33
CA ASN A 40 2.89 -24.93 -25.79
C ASN A 40 1.49 -25.07 -26.40
N VAL A 41 0.42 -25.03 -25.59
CA VAL A 41 -0.96 -25.16 -26.10
C VAL A 41 -1.62 -23.78 -26.16
N ASP A 42 -2.06 -23.40 -27.34
CA ASP A 42 -2.86 -22.18 -27.51
C ASP A 42 -4.23 -22.34 -26.84
N VAL A 43 -4.53 -21.40 -25.94
CA VAL A 43 -5.75 -21.33 -25.14
C VAL A 43 -6.98 -21.19 -26.03
N ALA A 44 -6.91 -20.39 -27.10
CA ALA A 44 -8.06 -20.15 -27.97
C ALA A 44 -8.44 -21.40 -28.78
N VAL A 45 -7.43 -22.13 -29.28
CA VAL A 45 -7.61 -23.39 -29.99
C VAL A 45 -8.16 -24.46 -29.06
N PHE A 46 -7.63 -24.56 -27.84
CA PHE A 46 -8.12 -25.48 -26.83
C PHE A 46 -9.58 -25.19 -26.46
N GLU A 47 -9.93 -23.93 -26.22
CA GLU A 47 -11.30 -23.53 -25.86
C GLU A 47 -12.30 -23.92 -26.96
N LYS A 48 -11.95 -23.68 -28.22
CA LYS A 48 -12.80 -24.04 -29.36
C LYS A 48 -13.00 -25.57 -29.45
N ARG A 49 -11.91 -26.33 -29.31
CA ARG A 49 -11.95 -27.81 -29.35
C ARG A 49 -12.72 -28.38 -28.15
N PHE A 50 -12.50 -27.84 -26.97
CA PHE A 50 -13.16 -28.27 -25.74
C PHE A 50 -14.68 -28.06 -25.83
N LYS A 51 -15.12 -26.91 -26.34
CA LYS A 51 -16.53 -26.61 -26.57
C LYS A 51 -17.18 -27.55 -27.60
N ALA A 52 -16.43 -28.02 -28.59
CA ALA A 52 -16.95 -28.94 -29.61
C ALA A 52 -17.00 -30.40 -29.13
N GLU A 53 -15.95 -30.88 -28.46
CA GLU A 53 -15.80 -32.31 -28.15
C GLU A 53 -16.31 -32.69 -26.76
N VAL A 54 -16.12 -31.82 -25.75
CA VAL A 54 -16.30 -32.18 -24.33
C VAL A 54 -17.58 -31.60 -23.75
N VAL A 55 -17.98 -30.38 -24.12
CA VAL A 55 -19.23 -29.76 -23.63
C VAL A 55 -20.48 -30.61 -23.90
N PRO A 56 -20.65 -31.25 -25.08
CA PRO A 56 -21.79 -32.13 -25.30
C PRO A 56 -21.83 -33.34 -24.36
N GLN A 57 -20.66 -33.86 -23.98
CA GLN A 57 -20.53 -34.99 -23.06
C GLN A 57 -20.71 -34.60 -21.59
N LEU A 58 -20.59 -33.31 -21.27
CA LEU A 58 -20.85 -32.77 -19.93
C LEU A 58 -22.35 -32.52 -19.69
N ASN A 59 -23.14 -32.42 -20.76
CA ASN A 59 -24.59 -32.26 -20.69
C ASN A 59 -25.28 -33.63 -20.56
N VAL A 60 -24.98 -34.38 -19.50
CA VAL A 60 -25.54 -35.71 -19.26
C VAL A 60 -26.37 -35.72 -17.98
N GLY A 61 -27.62 -36.19 -18.12
CA GLY A 61 -28.58 -36.27 -17.01
C GLY A 61 -28.90 -34.90 -16.43
N ASN A 62 -28.59 -34.71 -15.16
CA ASN A 62 -28.91 -33.51 -14.39
C ASN A 62 -27.87 -32.40 -14.50
N PHE A 63 -26.75 -32.66 -15.18
CA PHE A 63 -25.63 -31.72 -15.30
C PHE A 63 -25.69 -31.01 -16.64
N TYR A 64 -25.46 -29.69 -16.63
CA TYR A 64 -25.24 -28.91 -17.82
C TYR A 64 -24.07 -27.95 -17.66
N PHE A 65 -23.28 -27.85 -18.71
CA PHE A 65 -22.20 -26.91 -18.82
C PHE A 65 -22.76 -25.48 -18.84
N THR A 66 -22.25 -24.61 -17.95
CA THR A 66 -22.74 -23.24 -17.81
C THR A 66 -21.73 -22.23 -18.36
N LYS A 67 -20.47 -22.33 -17.94
CA LYS A 67 -19.45 -21.34 -18.29
C LYS A 67 -18.08 -22.00 -18.41
N LEU A 68 -17.36 -21.58 -19.45
CA LEU A 68 -15.92 -21.77 -19.56
C LEU A 68 -15.31 -20.38 -19.56
N GLY A 69 -14.38 -20.16 -18.64
CA GLY A 69 -13.70 -18.89 -18.48
C GLY A 69 -12.23 -19.11 -18.24
N ARG A 70 -11.42 -18.13 -18.62
CA ARG A 70 -10.02 -18.12 -18.23
C ARG A 70 -9.97 -17.70 -16.77
N PHE A 71 -9.06 -18.33 -16.02
CA PHE A 71 -8.90 -17.99 -14.61
C PHE A 71 -8.50 -16.50 -14.41
N ALA A 72 -7.72 -15.96 -15.34
CA ALA A 72 -7.34 -14.54 -15.37
C ALA A 72 -8.54 -13.58 -15.48
N ASP A 73 -9.54 -13.92 -16.29
CA ASP A 73 -10.71 -13.06 -16.49
C ASP A 73 -11.61 -13.07 -15.25
N ILE A 74 -11.76 -14.24 -14.63
CA ILE A 74 -12.52 -14.40 -13.38
C ILE A 74 -11.82 -13.67 -12.24
N ARG A 75 -10.49 -13.78 -12.13
CA ARG A 75 -9.71 -13.03 -11.15
C ARG A 75 -9.92 -11.53 -11.33
N ARG A 76 -9.84 -11.02 -12.56
CA ARG A 76 -10.06 -9.59 -12.84
C ARG A 76 -11.49 -9.15 -12.51
N GLN A 77 -12.48 -10.00 -12.78
CA GLN A 77 -13.87 -9.74 -12.44
C GLN A 77 -14.06 -9.69 -10.91
N TYR A 78 -13.50 -10.64 -10.17
CA TYR A 78 -13.48 -10.63 -8.70
C TYR A 78 -12.75 -9.42 -8.13
N GLU A 79 -11.60 -9.02 -8.68
CA GLU A 79 -10.83 -7.84 -8.25
C GLU A 79 -11.61 -6.52 -8.46
N ASN A 80 -12.49 -6.47 -9.48
CA ASN A 80 -13.38 -5.35 -9.73
C ASN A 80 -14.62 -5.38 -8.83
N GLU A 81 -15.28 -6.55 -8.70
CA GLU A 81 -16.51 -6.73 -7.91
C GLU A 81 -16.28 -6.66 -6.41
N SER A 82 -15.15 -7.19 -5.92
CA SER A 82 -14.78 -7.12 -4.50
C SER A 82 -14.51 -5.69 -4.01
N GLY A 83 -14.38 -4.72 -4.92
CA GLY A 83 -14.12 -3.33 -4.59
C GLY A 83 -12.74 -3.07 -3.97
N VAL A 84 -11.93 -4.11 -3.73
CA VAL A 84 -10.63 -4.06 -3.07
C VAL A 84 -9.67 -3.13 -3.83
N THR A 85 -9.69 -3.17 -5.16
CA THR A 85 -8.85 -2.29 -5.98
C THR A 85 -9.25 -0.82 -5.81
N ASN A 86 -10.54 -0.53 -5.66
CA ASN A 86 -11.03 0.83 -5.49
C ASN A 86 -10.74 1.37 -4.08
N THR A 87 -10.94 0.55 -3.05
CA THR A 87 -10.63 0.93 -1.65
C THR A 87 -9.14 1.17 -1.47
N LEU A 88 -8.26 0.33 -2.01
CA LEU A 88 -6.81 0.54 -1.99
C LEU A 88 -6.41 1.82 -2.72
N ARG A 89 -6.97 2.08 -3.90
CA ARG A 89 -6.72 3.32 -4.65
C ARG A 89 -7.12 4.57 -3.86
N LEU A 90 -8.29 4.55 -3.24
CA LEU A 90 -8.76 5.66 -2.39
C LEU A 90 -7.84 5.85 -1.18
N GLN A 91 -7.45 4.77 -0.49
CA GLN A 91 -6.54 4.83 0.64
C GLN A 91 -5.17 5.41 0.26
N TYR A 92 -4.59 4.96 -0.86
CA TYR A 92 -3.31 5.51 -1.35
C TYR A 92 -3.43 6.98 -1.77
N SER A 93 -4.55 7.37 -2.39
CA SER A 93 -4.80 8.77 -2.75
C SER A 93 -4.92 9.66 -1.51
N LEU A 94 -5.67 9.22 -0.50
CA LEU A 94 -5.83 9.93 0.77
C LEU A 94 -4.51 10.02 1.53
N ALA A 95 -3.72 8.94 1.56
CA ALA A 95 -2.41 8.93 2.18
C ALA A 95 -1.45 9.91 1.48
N GLY A 96 -1.42 9.91 0.14
CA GLY A 96 -0.62 10.86 -0.64
C GLY A 96 -1.03 12.32 -0.38
N PHE A 97 -2.34 12.59 -0.32
CA PHE A 97 -2.85 13.91 0.01
C PHE A 97 -2.47 14.35 1.43
N ALA A 98 -2.59 13.47 2.42
CA ALA A 98 -2.19 13.77 3.80
C ALA A 98 -0.68 14.08 3.91
N LEU A 99 0.17 13.35 3.19
CA LEU A 99 1.61 13.62 3.14
C LEU A 99 1.90 15.00 2.52
N LEU A 100 1.16 15.38 1.48
CA LEU A 100 1.25 16.70 0.87
C LEU A 100 0.86 17.81 1.86
N CYS A 101 -0.24 17.63 2.59
CA CYS A 101 -0.68 18.56 3.64
C CYS A 101 0.40 18.74 4.73
N VAL A 102 1.00 17.64 5.19
CA VAL A 102 2.10 17.68 6.17
C VAL A 102 3.30 18.43 5.61
N PHE A 103 3.68 18.19 4.35
CA PHE A 103 4.77 18.89 3.69
C PHE A 103 4.53 20.41 3.64
N LEU A 104 3.36 20.85 3.18
CA LEU A 104 3.02 22.27 3.10
C LEU A 104 2.94 22.93 4.48
N GLY A 105 2.35 22.23 5.45
CA GLY A 105 2.29 22.69 6.84
C GLY A 105 3.68 22.89 7.42
N MET A 106 4.58 21.93 7.23
CA MET A 106 5.99 22.02 7.64
C MET A 106 6.68 23.22 7.01
N VAL A 107 6.59 23.39 5.69
CA VAL A 107 7.20 24.53 4.99
C VAL A 107 6.70 25.85 5.57
N GLY A 108 5.38 26.00 5.76
CA GLY A 108 4.76 27.21 6.29
C GLY A 108 5.18 27.50 7.73
N THR A 109 5.16 26.50 8.62
CA THR A 109 5.57 26.67 10.01
C THR A 109 7.05 27.05 10.13
N PHE A 110 7.93 26.38 9.38
CA PHE A 110 9.36 26.72 9.40
C PHE A 110 9.63 28.08 8.77
N TRP A 111 8.90 28.47 7.72
CA TRP A 111 8.98 29.81 7.15
C TRP A 111 8.70 30.90 8.19
N ILE A 112 7.58 30.78 8.91
CA ILE A 112 7.18 31.74 9.96
C ILE A 112 8.22 31.75 11.09
N ARG A 113 8.68 30.57 11.54
CA ARG A 113 9.69 30.47 12.61
C ARG A 113 11.03 31.09 12.21
N CYS A 114 11.50 30.84 10.99
CA CYS A 114 12.72 31.46 10.48
C CYS A 114 12.57 32.98 10.36
N ASN A 115 11.40 33.47 9.98
CA ASN A 115 11.13 34.91 9.91
C ASN A 115 11.20 35.57 11.30
N ALA A 116 10.55 34.95 12.30
CA ALA A 116 10.56 35.44 13.67
C ALA A 116 11.96 35.43 14.32
N ARG A 117 12.85 34.52 13.89
CA ARG A 117 14.23 34.40 14.41
C ARG A 117 15.29 35.01 13.48
N ARG A 118 14.91 35.88 12.53
CA ARG A 118 15.87 36.50 11.60
C ARG A 118 16.97 37.29 12.31
N GLN A 119 16.64 38.00 13.38
CA GLN A 119 17.59 38.79 14.16
C GLN A 119 18.64 37.90 14.83
N ASP A 120 18.21 36.84 15.51
CA ASP A 120 19.12 35.85 16.11
C ASP A 120 20.06 35.24 15.06
N ILE A 121 19.53 34.90 13.88
CA ILE A 121 20.33 34.36 12.76
C ILE A 121 21.35 35.40 12.26
N GLY A 122 20.96 36.68 12.18
CA GLY A 122 21.84 37.80 11.84
C GLY A 122 22.97 38.00 12.84
N LEU A 123 22.67 37.92 14.14
CA LEU A 123 23.64 37.99 15.25
C LEU A 123 24.59 36.79 15.23
N MET A 124 24.08 35.56 15.06
CA MET A 124 24.93 34.38 14.94
C MET A 124 25.89 34.50 13.74
N ARG A 125 25.42 35.07 12.62
CA ARG A 125 26.23 35.28 11.42
C ARG A 125 27.30 36.36 11.61
N SER A 126 27.02 37.42 12.37
CA SER A 126 28.04 38.43 12.70
C SER A 126 29.11 37.89 13.66
N MET A 127 28.74 36.95 14.53
CA MET A 127 29.68 36.21 15.41
C MET A 127 30.46 35.09 14.71
N GLY A 128 30.31 34.94 13.38
CA GLY A 128 31.09 33.97 12.58
C GLY A 128 30.42 32.61 12.37
N ALA A 129 29.15 32.42 12.73
CA ALA A 129 28.46 31.16 12.47
C ALA A 129 28.32 30.89 10.96
N THR A 130 28.67 29.67 10.55
CA THR A 130 28.53 29.24 9.15
C THR A 130 27.07 29.00 8.78
N ARG A 131 26.70 29.25 7.52
CA ARG A 131 25.35 28.94 7.00
C ARG A 131 24.96 27.48 7.23
N LYS A 132 25.93 26.56 7.09
CA LYS A 132 25.73 25.13 7.32
C LYS A 132 25.44 24.81 8.78
N GLY A 133 26.09 25.48 9.73
CA GLY A 133 25.83 25.30 11.17
C GLY A 133 24.39 25.67 11.53
N ILE A 134 23.91 26.81 11.04
CA ILE A 134 22.53 27.26 11.28
C ILE A 134 21.53 26.30 10.62
N CYS A 135 21.76 25.92 9.36
CA CYS A 135 20.89 24.94 8.70
C CYS A 135 20.85 23.61 9.46
N ASN A 136 22.01 23.10 9.89
CA ASN A 136 22.08 21.82 10.59
C ASN A 136 21.33 21.87 11.92
N GLN A 137 21.40 22.98 12.66
CA GLN A 137 20.64 23.16 13.90
C GLN A 137 19.13 23.00 13.68
N PHE A 138 18.56 23.71 12.69
CA PHE A 138 17.13 23.60 12.37
C PHE A 138 16.75 22.21 11.83
N LEU A 139 17.62 21.58 11.03
CA LEU A 139 17.40 20.21 10.56
C LEU A 139 17.43 19.20 11.71
N THR A 140 18.32 19.35 12.68
CA THR A 140 18.37 18.50 13.88
C THR A 140 17.14 18.69 14.77
N GLU A 141 16.65 19.92 14.90
CA GLU A 141 15.39 20.21 15.61
C GLU A 141 14.21 19.52 14.91
N ALA A 142 14.13 19.62 13.57
CA ALA A 142 13.10 18.96 12.80
C ALA A 142 13.17 17.43 12.92
N TRP A 143 14.37 16.84 12.84
CA TRP A 143 14.60 15.42 13.05
C TRP A 143 14.12 14.98 14.45
N LEU A 144 14.48 15.73 15.49
CA LEU A 144 14.07 15.44 16.86
C LEU A 144 12.53 15.47 17.00
N LEU A 145 11.88 16.50 16.46
CA LEU A 145 10.41 16.59 16.49
C LEU A 145 9.73 15.40 15.80
N VAL A 146 10.25 14.97 14.64
CA VAL A 146 9.74 13.78 13.92
C VAL A 146 9.96 12.51 14.74
N THR A 147 11.14 12.34 15.35
CA THR A 147 11.41 11.16 16.19
C THR A 147 10.48 11.07 17.39
N VAL A 148 10.24 12.18 18.08
CA VAL A 148 9.33 12.22 19.23
C VAL A 148 7.90 11.93 18.78
N ALA A 149 7.43 12.56 17.70
CA ALA A 149 6.10 12.30 17.16
C ALA A 149 5.91 10.83 16.74
N PHE A 150 6.95 10.21 16.17
CA PHE A 150 6.95 8.80 15.79
C PHE A 150 6.90 7.87 17.02
N VAL A 151 7.71 8.14 18.05
CA VAL A 151 7.69 7.34 19.28
C VAL A 151 6.31 7.42 19.96
N VAL A 152 5.69 8.60 19.96
CA VAL A 152 4.33 8.79 20.52
C VAL A 152 3.25 8.08 19.67
N SER A 153 3.46 7.91 18.36
CA SER A 153 2.48 7.24 17.48
C SER A 153 2.56 5.71 17.53
N LEU A 154 3.69 5.13 17.96
CA LEU A 154 3.88 3.68 18.06
C LEU A 154 2.82 2.99 18.94
N PRO A 155 2.54 3.42 20.19
CA PRO A 155 1.49 2.81 21.02
C PRO A 155 0.11 2.82 20.37
N LEU A 156 -0.26 3.93 19.72
CA LEU A 156 -1.55 4.07 19.04
C LEU A 156 -1.65 3.10 17.86
N THR A 157 -0.56 2.92 17.13
CA THR A 157 -0.49 2.02 15.97
C THR A 157 -0.55 0.56 16.43
N ILE A 158 0.19 0.20 17.48
CA ILE A 158 0.14 -1.15 18.08
C ILE A 158 -1.28 -1.47 18.55
N HIS A 159 -1.94 -0.52 19.24
CA HIS A 159 -3.32 -0.70 19.70
C HIS A 159 -4.30 -0.91 18.53
N ARG A 160 -4.17 -0.13 17.46
CA ARG A 160 -4.99 -0.29 16.24
C ARG A 160 -4.77 -1.65 15.59
N VAL A 161 -3.52 -2.08 15.42
CA VAL A 161 -3.17 -3.39 14.85
C VAL A 161 -3.75 -4.53 15.68
N TYR A 162 -3.65 -4.43 17.01
CA TYR A 162 -4.25 -5.40 17.93
C TYR A 162 -5.78 -5.49 17.75
N ALA A 163 -6.46 -4.34 17.72
CA ALA A 163 -7.91 -4.27 17.56
C ALA A 163 -8.41 -4.74 16.18
N SER A 164 -7.67 -4.47 15.09
CA SER A 164 -8.12 -4.75 13.73
C SER A 164 -7.79 -6.14 13.21
N GLY A 165 -6.74 -6.80 13.72
CA GLY A 165 -6.24 -8.06 13.15
C GLY A 165 -6.06 -9.21 14.14
N PHE A 166 -5.79 -8.92 15.41
CA PHE A 166 -5.51 -9.95 16.41
C PHE A 166 -6.71 -10.30 17.29
N ALA A 167 -7.69 -9.41 17.41
CA ALA A 167 -8.91 -9.68 18.16
C ALA A 167 -9.79 -10.76 17.50
N ASN A 168 -9.73 -10.93 16.17
CA ASN A 168 -10.48 -11.94 15.41
C ASN A 168 -9.60 -12.49 14.26
N PRO A 169 -8.67 -13.42 14.53
CA PRO A 169 -7.83 -13.99 13.47
C PRO A 169 -8.72 -14.72 12.46
N THR A 170 -8.65 -14.30 11.20
CA THR A 170 -9.31 -15.01 10.09
C THR A 170 -8.71 -16.42 10.01
N MET A 171 -9.56 -17.45 10.03
CA MET A 171 -9.13 -18.87 10.07
C MET A 171 -8.35 -19.33 8.82
N ASP A 172 -8.24 -18.49 7.78
CA ASP A 172 -7.65 -18.78 6.47
C ASP A 172 -6.32 -18.03 6.18
N GLY A 173 -5.64 -17.51 7.21
CA GLY A 173 -4.36 -16.83 7.02
C GLY A 173 -3.22 -17.78 6.66
N ASN A 174 -2.86 -17.89 5.38
CA ASN A 174 -1.69 -18.68 4.97
C ASN A 174 -0.38 -18.07 5.56
N PRO A 175 0.37 -18.79 6.41
CA PRO A 175 1.57 -18.27 7.08
C PRO A 175 2.76 -17.99 6.14
N ASP A 176 2.69 -18.42 4.88
CA ASP A 176 3.73 -18.14 3.88
C ASP A 176 3.73 -16.67 3.40
N TYR A 177 2.62 -15.94 3.57
CA TYR A 177 2.58 -14.53 3.19
C TYR A 177 3.28 -13.67 4.24
N TRP A 178 4.23 -12.83 3.79
CA TRP A 178 4.98 -11.94 4.68
C TRP A 178 4.08 -10.97 5.46
N GLN A 179 2.90 -10.61 4.93
CA GLN A 179 1.91 -9.79 5.62
C GLN A 179 1.31 -10.49 6.86
N ASN A 180 1.33 -11.82 6.89
CA ASN A 180 0.82 -12.63 8.01
C ASN A 180 1.88 -12.88 9.09
N GLN A 181 3.13 -12.43 8.89
CA GLN A 181 4.16 -12.42 9.91
C GLN A 181 4.15 -11.08 10.66
N PRO A 182 3.48 -10.99 11.82
CA PRO A 182 3.13 -9.70 12.39
C PRO A 182 4.32 -8.89 12.85
N TYR A 183 5.32 -9.52 13.46
CA TYR A 183 6.48 -8.83 13.99
C TYR A 183 7.34 -8.26 12.85
N THR A 184 7.70 -9.08 11.85
CA THR A 184 8.54 -8.67 10.73
C THR A 184 7.84 -7.60 9.88
N HIS A 185 6.56 -7.80 9.56
CA HIS A 185 5.77 -6.83 8.82
C HIS A 185 5.65 -5.49 9.57
N PHE A 186 5.36 -5.52 10.88
CA PHE A 186 5.26 -4.31 11.69
C PHE A 186 6.57 -3.52 11.72
N PHE A 187 7.70 -4.18 11.99
CA PHE A 187 9.00 -3.51 12.05
C PHE A 187 9.40 -2.90 10.72
N ILE A 188 9.25 -3.64 9.62
CA ILE A 188 9.65 -3.16 8.28
C ILE A 188 8.78 -1.98 7.85
N VAL A 189 7.46 -2.08 8.00
CA VAL A 189 6.55 -1.01 7.60
C VAL A 189 6.75 0.22 8.47
N SER A 190 6.88 0.05 9.79
CA SER A 190 7.11 1.16 10.73
C SER A 190 8.43 1.89 10.42
N LEU A 191 9.50 1.15 10.11
CA LEU A 191 10.78 1.73 9.69
C LEU A 191 10.65 2.51 8.38
N LEU A 192 9.97 1.94 7.38
CA LEU A 192 9.74 2.60 6.09
C LEU A 192 8.94 3.89 6.28
N THR A 193 7.87 3.85 7.07
CA THR A 193 7.05 5.03 7.38
C THR A 193 7.87 6.11 8.09
N TYR A 194 8.71 5.74 9.05
CA TYR A 194 9.62 6.68 9.71
C TYR A 194 10.56 7.37 8.71
N VAL A 195 11.19 6.60 7.82
CA VAL A 195 12.10 7.13 6.79
C VAL A 195 11.36 8.09 5.85
N VAL A 196 10.17 7.74 5.39
CA VAL A 196 9.36 8.59 4.50
C VAL A 196 8.98 9.89 5.20
N LEU A 197 8.48 9.83 6.44
CA LEU A 197 8.14 11.01 7.22
C LEU A 197 9.36 11.90 7.46
N LEU A 198 10.50 11.29 7.76
CA LEU A 198 11.74 12.03 7.97
C LEU A 198 12.20 12.75 6.71
N ILE A 199 12.15 12.08 5.55
CA ILE A 199 12.51 12.70 4.26
C ILE A 199 11.61 13.90 3.98
N ILE A 200 10.29 13.73 4.11
CA ILE A 200 9.32 14.82 3.88
C ILE A 200 9.56 15.99 4.83
N ALA A 201 9.85 15.69 6.09
CA ALA A 201 10.14 16.69 7.09
C ALA A 201 11.41 17.48 6.78
N LEU A 202 12.50 16.78 6.47
CA LEU A 202 13.77 17.41 6.13
C LEU A 202 13.65 18.24 4.85
N LEU A 203 12.95 17.75 3.83
CA LEU A 203 12.70 18.53 2.61
C LEU A 203 11.86 19.78 2.88
N GLY A 204 10.81 19.65 3.71
CA GLY A 204 9.94 20.76 4.07
C GLY A 204 10.65 21.84 4.89
N THR A 205 11.63 21.46 5.72
CA THR A 205 12.44 22.40 6.50
C THR A 205 13.61 23.00 5.72
N TYR A 206 14.22 22.23 4.83
CA TYR A 206 15.42 22.65 4.12
C TYR A 206 15.20 23.89 3.23
N ALA A 207 14.07 23.96 2.52
CA ALA A 207 13.75 25.10 1.65
C ALA A 207 13.62 26.46 2.38
N PRO A 208 12.80 26.61 3.44
CA PRO A 208 12.71 27.87 4.18
C PRO A 208 14.01 28.23 4.93
N VAL A 209 14.66 27.23 5.55
CA VAL A 209 15.86 27.46 6.37
C VAL A 209 17.05 27.92 5.53
N THR A 210 17.27 27.33 4.36
CA THR A 210 18.36 27.75 3.47
C THR A 210 18.15 29.15 2.91
N ARG A 211 16.90 29.56 2.67
CA ARG A 211 16.58 30.94 2.30
C ARG A 211 16.88 31.91 3.46
N ALA A 212 16.47 31.58 4.68
CA ALA A 212 16.73 32.39 5.86
C ALA A 212 18.23 32.54 6.17
N ALA A 213 19.01 31.45 6.06
CA ALA A 213 20.45 31.46 6.33
C ALA A 213 21.27 32.30 5.32
N LYS A 214 20.72 32.58 4.13
CA LYS A 214 21.37 33.39 3.10
C LYS A 214 21.27 34.89 3.35
N ILE A 215 20.32 35.35 4.18
CA ILE A 215 20.09 36.76 4.48
C ILE A 215 21.38 37.38 5.05
N LEU A 216 21.70 38.59 4.60
CA LEU A 216 22.91 39.31 5.01
C LEU A 216 22.67 39.95 6.38
N PRO A 217 23.68 39.96 7.28
CA PRO A 217 23.55 40.56 8.61
C PRO A 217 23.20 42.05 8.56
N ALA A 218 23.63 42.76 7.51
CA ALA A 218 23.28 44.16 7.30
C ALA A 218 21.80 44.38 6.94
N GLU A 219 21.14 43.44 6.27
CA GLU A 219 19.70 43.51 5.98
C GLU A 219 18.87 43.14 7.21
N ALA A 220 19.32 42.13 7.96
CA ALA A 220 18.65 41.69 9.19
C ALA A 220 18.61 42.77 10.28
N LEU A 221 19.55 43.72 10.26
CA LEU A 221 19.64 44.87 11.19
C LEU A 221 19.04 46.16 10.63
N ARG A 222 18.69 46.20 9.33
CA ARG A 222 18.19 47.41 8.64
C ARG A 222 16.67 47.45 8.50
N ASP A 223 15.95 46.37 8.82
CA ASP A 223 14.48 46.33 8.87
C ASP A 223 13.88 47.12 10.08
N GLU A 224 14.59 48.16 10.56
CA GLU A 224 14.09 49.21 11.46
C GLU A 224 13.73 50.49 10.67
#